data_AF-A0A1V4XZD1-F1
#
_entry.id   AF-A0A1V4XZD1-F1
#
_cell.length_a   1.000
_cell.length_b   1.000
_cell.length_c   1.000
_cell.angle_alpha   90.00
_cell.angle_beta   90.00
_cell.angle_gamma   90.00
#
_symmetry.space_group_name_H-M   'P 1'
#
loop_
_entity.id
_entity.type
_entity.pdbx_description
1 polymer ?
#
loop_
_entity_poly.entity_id
_entity_poly.type
_entity_poly.pdbx_seq_one_letter_code
_entity_poly.pdbx_strand_id
1 'polypeptide(L)'
;MDYWICECGKKVSANSTVCPYCKKPKPGVATMQSSTGSEARVVVTDFDMPFLSMIAFILKWTLASIPAIITISLLLAVLAAVFKGVLK
;
A
#
# COMPACT_ATOMS: atom_id res chain seq x y z
N MET A 1 33.52 -28.67 4.13
CA MET A 1 32.74 -27.98 5.19
C MET A 1 32.66 -26.52 4.81
N ASP A 2 31.66 -26.18 4.00
CA ASP A 2 31.56 -24.86 3.39
C ASP A 2 31.04 -23.83 4.39
N TYR A 3 31.76 -22.71 4.51
CA TYR A 3 31.42 -21.60 5.39
C TYR A 3 31.60 -20.28 4.64
N TRP A 4 30.81 -19.27 5.01
CA TRP A 4 30.99 -17.90 4.54
C TRP A 4 31.30 -16.99 5.73
N ILE A 5 31.87 -15.82 5.46
CA ILE A 5 32.28 -14.86 6.49
C ILE A 5 31.22 -13.74 6.54
N CYS A 6 30.51 -13.58 7.68
CA CYS A 6 29.70 -12.36 7.90
C CYS A 6 30.66 -11.18 8.06
N GLU A 7 30.18 -9.96 7.75
CA GLU A 7 30.86 -8.70 8.06
C GLU A 7 31.25 -8.56 9.55
N CYS A 8 30.64 -9.35 10.45
CA CYS A 8 31.05 -9.45 11.85
C CYS A 8 32.30 -10.34 12.09
N GLY A 9 33.01 -10.78 11.04
CA GLY A 9 34.26 -11.56 11.10
C GLY A 9 34.13 -13.02 11.56
N LYS A 10 32.91 -13.50 11.83
CA LYS A 10 32.64 -14.87 12.29
C LYS A 10 32.36 -15.79 11.10
N LYS A 11 32.87 -17.04 11.14
CA LYS A 11 32.55 -18.09 10.17
C LYS A 11 31.12 -18.59 10.42
N VAL A 12 30.31 -18.63 9.36
CA VAL A 12 28.91 -19.01 9.42
C VAL A 12 28.66 -20.14 8.42
N SER A 13 27.83 -21.11 8.80
CA SER A 13 27.48 -22.26 7.95
C SER A 13 26.92 -21.80 6.59
N ALA A 14 27.30 -22.48 5.51
CA ALA A 14 26.81 -22.18 4.16
C ALA A 14 25.27 -22.24 4.03
N ASN A 15 24.59 -22.99 4.91
CA ASN A 15 23.15 -23.22 4.89
C ASN A 15 22.32 -22.08 5.55
N SER A 16 22.88 -21.32 6.49
CA SER A 16 22.11 -20.27 7.17
C SER A 16 22.04 -18.99 6.32
N THR A 17 20.82 -18.61 5.93
CA THR A 17 20.48 -17.39 5.15
C THR A 17 20.71 -16.09 5.94
N VAL A 18 20.73 -16.19 7.27
CA VAL A 18 21.05 -15.11 8.20
C VAL A 18 22.17 -15.57 9.13
N CYS A 19 23.10 -14.67 9.47
CA CYS A 19 24.12 -14.99 10.46
C CYS A 19 23.55 -14.93 11.89
N PRO A 20 23.72 -15.98 12.72
CA PRO A 20 23.16 -16.04 14.07
C PRO A 20 23.78 -15.04 15.06
N TYR A 21 24.95 -14.48 14.74
CA TYR A 21 25.62 -13.49 15.58
C TYR A 21 25.24 -12.05 15.22
N CYS A 22 25.14 -11.73 13.92
CA CYS A 22 24.99 -10.36 13.40
C CYS A 22 23.58 -10.07 12.86
N LYS A 23 22.71 -11.09 12.75
CA LYS A 23 21.37 -11.06 12.12
C LYS A 23 21.33 -10.45 10.70
N LYS A 24 22.49 -10.28 10.06
CA LYS A 24 22.58 -9.80 8.67
C LYS A 24 22.37 -10.96 7.68
N PRO A 25 21.71 -10.72 6.55
CA PRO A 25 21.55 -11.72 5.51
C PRO A 25 22.88 -12.04 4.84
N LYS A 26 22.99 -13.24 4.29
CA LYS A 26 24.16 -13.68 3.52
C LYS A 26 24.34 -12.77 2.28
N PRO A 27 25.56 -12.25 2.03
CA PRO A 27 25.82 -11.42 0.86
C PRO A 27 25.52 -12.23 -0.41
N GLY A 28 24.70 -11.67 -1.30
CA GLY A 28 24.22 -12.35 -2.51
C GLY A 28 22.87 -13.08 -2.37
N VAL A 29 22.22 -13.05 -1.19
CA VAL A 29 20.81 -13.45 -1.07
C VAL A 29 19.95 -12.20 -1.22
N ALA A 30 19.22 -12.11 -2.33
CA ALA A 30 18.26 -11.04 -2.56
C ALA A 30 17.17 -11.09 -1.47
N THR A 31 17.26 -10.22 -0.48
CA THR A 31 16.12 -9.85 0.36
C THR A 31 15.06 -9.26 -0.55
N MET A 32 13.92 -9.94 -0.65
CA MET A 32 12.82 -9.53 -1.53
C MET A 32 12.29 -8.16 -1.11
N GLN A 33 12.70 -7.13 -1.85
CA GLN A 33 12.04 -5.85 -1.88
C GLN A 33 11.75 -5.52 -3.34
N SER A 34 10.46 -5.41 -3.61
CA SER A 34 9.81 -5.03 -4.86
C SER A 34 10.65 -4.23 -5.84
N SER A 35 10.77 -4.70 -7.07
CA SER A 35 10.54 -3.90 -8.29
C SER A 35 10.91 -4.67 -9.57
N THR A 36 10.08 -4.46 -10.60
CA THR A 36 10.39 -4.56 -12.04
C THR A 36 10.68 -5.93 -12.66
N GLY A 37 9.70 -6.43 -13.42
CA GLY A 37 9.87 -7.47 -14.45
C GLY A 37 8.90 -8.65 -14.28
N SER A 38 7.87 -8.71 -15.15
CA SER A 38 7.02 -9.87 -15.44
C SER A 38 6.24 -10.49 -14.26
N GLU A 39 4.95 -10.12 -14.16
CA GLU A 39 3.85 -10.81 -13.43
C GLU A 39 4.20 -11.50 -12.09
N ALA A 40 4.81 -10.77 -11.17
CA ALA A 40 4.75 -11.16 -9.76
C ALA A 40 3.35 -10.80 -9.21
N ARG A 41 2.41 -11.76 -9.27
CA ARG A 41 1.10 -11.64 -8.60
C ARG A 41 1.33 -11.71 -7.09
N VAL A 42 1.57 -10.56 -6.47
CA VAL A 42 1.69 -10.42 -5.01
C VAL A 42 0.29 -10.19 -4.44
N VAL A 43 -0.22 -11.18 -3.70
CA VAL A 43 -1.42 -11.03 -2.88
C VAL A 43 -0.98 -10.52 -1.51
N VAL A 44 -1.19 -9.23 -1.25
CA VAL A 44 -0.95 -8.64 0.06
C VAL A 44 -2.12 -9.04 0.96
N THR A 45 -1.89 -10.01 1.84
CA THR A 45 -2.86 -10.41 2.86
C THR A 45 -2.71 -9.56 4.11
N ASP A 46 -3.80 -8.89 4.48
CA ASP A 46 -4.06 -8.08 5.68
C ASP A 46 -3.00 -7.04 6.09
N PHE A 47 -3.34 -5.76 5.89
CA PHE A 47 -2.67 -4.67 6.58
C PHE A 47 -3.17 -4.66 8.03
N ASP A 48 -2.30 -5.03 8.97
CA ASP A 48 -2.54 -4.85 10.40
C ASP A 48 -2.61 -3.33 10.70
N MET A 49 -3.78 -2.76 10.47
CA MET A 49 -4.08 -1.36 10.74
C MET A 49 -5.14 -1.28 11.83
N PRO A 50 -4.85 -0.59 12.94
CA PRO A 50 -5.77 -0.49 14.06
C PRO A 50 -7.09 0.16 13.64
N PHE A 51 -8.18 -0.19 14.33
CA PHE A 51 -9.54 0.29 14.06
C PHE A 51 -9.63 1.82 13.87
N LEU A 52 -8.84 2.58 14.63
CA LEU A 52 -8.78 4.04 14.51
C LEU A 52 -8.23 4.52 13.16
N SER A 53 -7.21 3.86 12.61
CA SER A 53 -6.67 4.16 11.27
C SER A 53 -7.68 3.81 10.19
N MET A 54 -8.43 2.72 10.36
CA MET A 54 -9.48 2.31 9.44
C MET A 54 -10.60 3.36 9.38
N ILE A 55 -11.11 3.82 10.53
CA ILE A 55 -12.18 4.82 10.60
C ILE A 55 -11.70 6.17 10.06
N ALA A 56 -10.50 6.61 10.41
CA ALA A 56 -9.96 7.88 9.95
C ALA A 56 -9.87 7.94 8.42
N PHE A 57 -9.59 6.81 7.76
CA PHE A 57 -9.58 6.69 6.31
C PHE A 57 -10.98 6.81 5.71
N ILE A 58 -11.94 6.04 6.21
CA ILE A 58 -13.34 6.07 5.72
C ILE A 58 -13.96 7.45 5.94
N LEU A 59 -13.72 8.07 7.10
CA LEU A 59 -14.21 9.41 7.39
C LEU A 59 -13.58 10.46 6.47
N LYS A 60 -12.27 10.42 6.24
CA LYS A 60 -11.61 11.36 5.31
C LYS A 60 -12.17 11.23 3.89
N TRP A 61 -12.42 10.02 3.43
CA TRP A 61 -12.98 9.77 2.10
C TRP A 61 -14.44 10.24 1.97
N THR A 62 -15.26 9.95 2.98
CA THR A 62 -16.67 10.37 2.98
C THR A 62 -16.82 11.88 3.08
N LEU A 63 -16.04 12.54 3.95
CA LEU A 63 -16.05 14.01 4.05
C LEU A 63 -15.56 14.69 2.77
N ALA A 64 -14.59 14.09 2.06
CA ALA A 64 -14.12 14.61 0.77
C ALA A 64 -15.18 14.54 -0.34
N SER A 65 -16.17 13.64 -0.24
CA SER A 65 -17.24 13.48 -1.25
C SER A 65 -18.38 14.51 -1.09
N ILE A 66 -18.57 15.05 0.11
CA ILE A 66 -19.59 16.07 0.42
C ILE A 66 -19.57 17.26 -0.56
N PRO A 67 -18.42 17.89 -0.86
CA PRO A 67 -18.39 19.01 -1.81
C PRO A 67 -18.84 18.61 -3.23
N ALA A 68 -18.60 17.38 -3.67
CA ALA A 68 -19.06 16.93 -5.00
C ALA A 68 -20.59 16.84 -5.09
N ILE A 69 -21.24 16.37 -4.03
CA ILE A 69 -22.71 16.26 -3.97
C ILE A 69 -23.37 17.64 -4.03
N ILE A 70 -22.79 18.64 -3.35
CA ILE A 70 -23.29 20.02 -3.37
C ILE A 70 -23.22 20.58 -4.81
N THR A 71 -22.09 20.39 -5.49
CA THR A 71 -21.90 20.90 -6.86
C THR A 71 -22.86 20.22 -7.85
N ILE A 72 -23.03 18.89 -7.75
CA ILE A 72 -23.97 18.14 -8.60
C ILE A 72 -25.41 18.59 -8.35
N SER A 73 -25.80 18.79 -7.09
CA SER A 73 -27.15 19.23 -6.73
C SER A 73 -27.46 20.61 -7.32
N LEU A 74 -26.49 21.53 -7.27
CA LEU A 74 -26.64 22.87 -7.85
C LEU A 74 -26.77 22.82 -9.38
N LEU A 75 -25.93 22.03 -10.05
CA LEU A 75 -25.98 21.82 -11.49
C LEU A 75 -27.34 21.26 -11.93
N LEU A 76 -27.85 20.24 -11.24
CA LEU A 76 -29.15 19.65 -11.52
C LEU A 76 -30.30 20.64 -11.28
N ALA A 77 -30.22 21.47 -10.24
CA ALA A 77 -31.23 22.49 -9.97
C ALA A 77 -31.31 23.53 -11.10
N VAL A 78 -30.16 24.00 -11.61
CA VAL A 78 -30.11 24.92 -12.75
C VAL A 78 -30.66 24.26 -14.01
N LEU A 79 -30.24 23.02 -14.29
CA LEU A 79 -30.73 22.28 -15.45
C LEU A 79 -32.25 22.09 -15.39
N ALA A 80 -32.78 21.66 -14.24
CA ALA A 80 -34.21 21.47 -14.02
C ALA A 80 -34.99 22.80 -14.12
N ALA A 81 -34.43 23.92 -13.67
CA ALA A 81 -35.05 25.23 -13.83
C ALA A 81 -35.13 25.66 -15.30
N VAL A 82 -34.06 25.43 -16.08
CA VAL A 82 -34.05 25.70 -17.53
C VAL A 82 -35.04 24.79 -18.25
N PHE A 83 -35.04 23.49 -17.98
CA PHE A 83 -36.00 22.55 -18.58
C PHE A 83 -37.45 22.89 -18.21
N LYS A 84 -37.74 23.25 -16.96
CA LYS A 84 -39.08 23.72 -16.55
C LYS A 84 -39.48 25.04 -17.21
N GLY A 85 -38.52 25.93 -17.48
CA GLY A 85 -38.77 27.20 -18.16
C GLY A 85 -38.95 27.07 -19.67
N VAL A 86 -38.20 26.17 -20.31
CA VAL A 86 -38.28 25.86 -21.74
C VAL A 86 -39.48 24.99 -22.09
N LEU A 87 -39.85 24.06 -21.20
CA LEU A 87 -41.02 23.18 -21.36
C LEU A 87 -42.32 23.81 -20.81
N LYS A 88 -42.38 25.15 -20.83
CA LYS A 88 -43.56 25.93 -20.47
C LYS A 88 -44.36 26.27 -21.72
#